data_AF-A0A1E3P541-F1
#
_entry.id   AF-A0A1E3P541-F1
#
_cell.length_a   1.000
_cell.length_b   1.000
_cell.length_c   1.000
_cell.angle_alpha   90.00
_cell.angle_beta   90.00
_cell.angle_gamma   90.00
#
_symmetry.space_group_name_H-M   'P 1'
#
loop_
_entity.id
_entity.type
_entity.pdbx_description
1 polymer ?
#
loop_
_entity_poly.entity_id
_entity_poly.type
_entity_poly.pdbx_seq_one_letter_code
_entity_poly.pdbx_strand_id
1 'polypeptide(L)'
;MKAKSLTTIFKRSLSDYVTFPIRNYNPAPNLNLSKDSIYKNARLKIQLLKAPSHFGHFTNRMNRLYNEDKYTVNMIKIPIRINDYGVDKTVEQECFTASVFDGHGGDECSTFLRNHLNEQVETLKPSKEGFMNLLSKYNENIG
;
A
#
# COMPACT_ATOMS: atom_id res chain seq x y z
N MET A 1 16.43 -2.33 38.83
CA MET A 1 16.98 -2.37 37.46
C MET A 1 15.81 -2.35 36.47
N LYS A 2 15.64 -1.27 35.68
CA LYS A 2 14.58 -1.18 34.67
C LYS A 2 15.10 -1.76 33.35
N ALA A 3 14.49 -2.86 32.88
CA ALA A 3 14.78 -3.42 31.56
C ALA A 3 14.27 -2.45 30.48
N LYS A 4 15.17 -1.99 29.61
CA LYS A 4 14.80 -1.25 28.40
C LYS A 4 14.12 -2.22 27.44
N SER A 5 12.83 -2.00 27.19
CA SER A 5 12.11 -2.65 26.08
C SER A 5 12.74 -2.16 24.77
N LEU A 6 13.51 -3.03 24.12
CA LEU A 6 13.98 -2.82 22.75
C LEU A 6 12.77 -3.00 21.84
N THR A 7 12.09 -1.89 21.53
CA THR A 7 11.08 -1.89 20.47
C THR A 7 11.83 -2.04 19.15
N THR A 8 12.01 -3.29 18.71
CA THR A 8 12.53 -3.59 17.38
C THR A 8 11.47 -3.11 16.40
N ILE A 9 11.65 -1.90 15.85
CA ILE A 9 10.89 -1.43 14.70
C ILE A 9 11.25 -2.38 13.57
N PHE A 10 10.41 -3.39 13.33
CA PHE A 10 10.47 -4.17 12.11
C PHE A 10 10.18 -3.19 10.97
N LYS A 11 11.23 -2.68 10.32
CA LYS A 11 11.13 -2.12 8.97
C LYS A 11 10.47 -3.22 8.14
N ARG A 12 9.17 -3.09 7.87
CA ARG A 12 8.50 -4.01 6.96
C ARG A 12 9.20 -3.86 5.62
N SER A 13 9.81 -4.97 5.20
CA SER A 13 10.37 -5.14 3.87
C SER A 13 9.33 -4.69 2.86
N LEU A 14 9.74 -3.88 1.87
CA LEU A 14 9.04 -3.76 0.60
C LEU A 14 8.61 -5.17 0.18
N SER A 15 7.31 -5.37 -0.07
CA SER A 15 6.83 -6.67 -0.53
C SER A 15 7.04 -6.76 -2.04
N ASP A 16 7.92 -7.65 -2.47
CA ASP A 16 8.20 -7.88 -3.90
C ASP A 16 7.13 -8.73 -4.60
N TYR A 17 6.01 -9.01 -3.93
CA TYR A 17 4.97 -9.90 -4.45
C TYR A 17 3.57 -9.53 -3.99
N VAL A 18 2.59 -9.79 -4.85
CA VAL A 18 1.14 -9.71 -4.56
C VAL A 18 0.57 -11.11 -4.39
N THR A 19 -0.33 -11.28 -3.42
CA THR A 19 -1.06 -12.54 -3.25
C THR A 19 -2.53 -12.39 -3.63
N PHE A 20 -3.01 -13.25 -4.52
CA PHE A 20 -4.43 -13.30 -4.89
C PHE A 20 -5.05 -14.58 -4.31
N PRO A 21 -6.21 -14.49 -3.63
CA PRO A 21 -6.95 -15.67 -3.24
C PRO A 21 -7.47 -16.37 -4.51
N ILE A 22 -7.22 -17.67 -4.64
CA ILE A 22 -7.74 -18.43 -5.77
C ILE A 22 -9.24 -18.61 -5.55
N ARG A 23 -10.06 -17.95 -6.37
CA ARG A 23 -11.52 -18.19 -6.41
C ARG A 23 -11.82 -19.27 -7.44
N ASN A 24 -12.54 -20.30 -7.02
CA ASN A 24 -13.09 -21.29 -7.95
C ASN A 24 -14.31 -20.67 -8.64
N TYR A 25 -14.20 -20.40 -9.94
CA TYR A 25 -15.31 -19.90 -10.77
C TYR A 25 -16.11 -21.02 -11.44
N ASN A 26 -15.83 -22.30 -11.15
CA ASN A 26 -16.54 -23.41 -11.78
C ASN A 26 -17.95 -23.56 -11.17
N PRO A 27 -19.04 -23.34 -11.95
CA PRO A 27 -20.41 -23.46 -11.45
C PRO A 27 -20.88 -24.91 -11.30
N ALA A 28 -20.07 -25.90 -11.73
CA ALA A 28 -20.39 -27.33 -11.56
C ALA A 28 -19.88 -27.85 -10.20
N PRO A 29 -20.77 -28.27 -9.28
CA PRO A 29 -20.44 -28.55 -7.87
C PRO A 29 -19.80 -29.93 -7.62
N ASN A 30 -19.16 -30.53 -8.62
CA ASN A 30 -18.67 -31.91 -8.52
C ASN A 30 -17.30 -32.05 -7.81
N LEU A 31 -16.75 -30.97 -7.26
CA LEU A 31 -15.62 -31.04 -6.34
C LEU A 31 -16.15 -31.04 -4.91
N ASN A 32 -15.81 -32.06 -4.12
CA ASN A 32 -16.05 -32.06 -2.68
C ASN A 32 -15.13 -31.00 -2.03
N LEU A 33 -15.63 -29.76 -1.88
CA LEU A 33 -14.92 -28.63 -1.25
C LEU A 33 -14.47 -28.92 0.20
N SER A 34 -14.99 -29.98 0.84
CA SER A 34 -14.56 -30.44 2.16
C SER A 34 -13.25 -31.26 2.14
N LYS A 35 -12.87 -31.84 1.00
CA LYS A 35 -11.63 -32.64 0.82
C LYS A 35 -10.52 -31.88 0.08
N ASP A 36 -10.86 -30.91 -0.76
CA ASP A 36 -9.88 -30.13 -1.53
C ASP A 36 -9.51 -28.81 -0.83
N SER A 37 -8.81 -28.93 0.30
CA SER A 37 -8.32 -27.83 1.15
C SER A 37 -7.39 -26.83 0.44
N ILE A 38 -6.94 -27.18 -0.77
CA ILE A 38 -6.03 -26.39 -1.59
C ILE A 38 -6.70 -25.06 -1.97
N TYR A 39 -7.94 -25.06 -2.46
CA TYR A 39 -8.59 -23.82 -2.92
C TYR A 39 -9.01 -22.87 -1.78
N LYS A 40 -9.14 -23.37 -0.55
CA LYS A 40 -9.44 -22.54 0.62
C LYS A 40 -8.21 -21.79 1.13
N ASN A 41 -7.02 -22.36 0.94
CA ASN A 41 -5.76 -21.86 1.51
C ASN A 41 -4.73 -21.42 0.46
N ALA A 42 -4.88 -21.80 -0.80
CA ALA A 42 -3.94 -21.47 -1.85
C ALA A 42 -4.07 -20.00 -2.25
N ARG A 43 -2.93 -19.32 -2.24
CA ARG A 43 -2.77 -17.94 -2.67
C ARG A 43 -1.82 -17.93 -3.86
N LEU A 44 -2.23 -17.33 -4.97
CA LEU A 44 -1.36 -17.09 -6.11
C LEU A 44 -0.39 -15.96 -5.74
N LYS A 45 0.91 -16.28 -5.65
CA LYS A 45 1.96 -15.31 -5.38
C LYS A 45 2.56 -14.80 -6.69
N ILE A 46 2.22 -13.59 -7.09
CA ILE A 46 2.83 -12.93 -8.26
C ILE A 46 4.02 -12.12 -7.78
N GLN A 47 5.23 -12.50 -8.20
CA GLN A 47 6.45 -11.74 -7.92
C GLN A 47 6.51 -10.54 -8.86
N LEU A 48 6.29 -9.34 -8.32
CA LEU A 48 6.23 -8.08 -9.07
C LEU A 48 7.54 -7.79 -9.82
N LEU A 49 8.68 -8.16 -9.22
CA LEU A 49 10.01 -7.93 -9.81
C LEU A 49 10.42 -9.00 -10.84
N LYS A 50 9.71 -10.13 -10.94
CA LYS A 50 10.08 -11.27 -11.81
C LYS A 50 9.18 -11.46 -13.02
N ALA A 51 8.07 -10.72 -13.12
CA ALA A 51 7.16 -10.80 -14.25
C ALA A 51 7.11 -9.45 -14.99
N PRO A 52 8.02 -9.19 -15.95
CA PRO A 52 8.08 -7.94 -16.73
C PRO A 52 6.76 -7.56 -17.43
N SER A 53 5.83 -8.51 -17.57
CA SER A 53 4.57 -8.36 -18.30
C SER A 53 3.43 -7.69 -17.55
N HIS A 54 3.53 -7.41 -16.23
CA HIS A 54 2.37 -6.95 -15.44
C HIS A 54 2.43 -5.50 -14.97
N PHE A 55 3.62 -4.91 -14.88
CA PHE A 55 3.79 -3.51 -14.53
C PHE A 55 5.13 -2.99 -15.04
N GLY A 56 5.10 -1.91 -15.83
CA GLY A 56 6.27 -1.21 -16.30
C GLY A 56 6.12 0.28 -16.04
N HIS A 57 7.24 0.98 -15.83
CA HIS A 57 7.26 2.43 -15.72
C HIS A 57 8.36 2.99 -16.62
N PHE A 58 8.17 4.23 -17.04
CA PHE A 58 9.19 5.02 -17.72
C PHE A 58 9.17 6.44 -17.13
N THR A 59 10.34 7.07 -17.02
CA THR A 59 10.47 8.47 -16.58
C THR A 59 11.46 9.17 -17.50
N ASN A 60 11.17 10.42 -17.88
CA ASN A 60 12.01 11.19 -18.76
C ASN A 60 12.04 12.66 -18.31
N ARG A 61 13.24 13.24 -18.26
CA ARG A 61 13.43 14.68 -18.01
C ARG A 61 12.98 15.57 -19.18
N MET A 62 12.76 14.98 -20.35
CA MET A 62 12.52 15.71 -21.60
C MET A 62 13.68 16.70 -21.83
N ASN A 63 13.38 18.01 -21.93
CA ASN A 63 14.37 19.07 -22.11
C ASN A 63 14.85 19.71 -20.79
N ARG A 64 14.42 19.22 -19.62
CA ARG A 64 14.87 19.73 -18.30
C ARG A 64 16.32 19.32 -18.03
N LEU A 65 17.09 20.14 -17.32
CA LEU A 65 18.50 19.84 -16.98
C LEU A 65 18.64 18.56 -16.15
N TYR A 66 17.70 18.32 -15.22
CA TYR A 66 17.69 17.17 -14.33
C TYR A 66 16.25 16.63 -14.16
N ASN A 67 16.13 15.38 -13.74
CA ASN A 67 14.84 14.72 -13.55
C ASN A 67 14.44 14.74 -12.08
N GLU A 68 13.50 15.62 -11.73
CA GLU A 68 12.96 15.72 -10.37
C GLU A 68 11.81 14.72 -10.14
N ASP A 69 11.23 14.16 -11.21
CA ASP A 69 10.11 13.23 -11.13
C ASP A 69 10.53 11.91 -10.47
N LYS A 70 9.68 11.42 -9.57
CA LYS A 70 9.88 10.13 -8.88
C LYS A 70 8.60 9.30 -8.96
N TYR A 71 8.70 8.00 -8.76
CA TYR A 71 7.54 7.11 -8.69
C TYR A 71 7.77 6.04 -7.63
N THR A 72 6.68 5.44 -7.14
CA THR A 72 6.72 4.26 -6.27
C THR A 72 5.67 3.25 -6.67
N VAL A 73 5.97 1.98 -6.39
CA VAL A 73 5.06 0.87 -6.59
C VAL A 73 5.19 -0.05 -5.41
N ASN A 74 4.18 -0.06 -4.54
CA ASN A 74 4.22 -0.80 -3.29
C ASN A 74 2.92 -1.57 -3.08
N MET A 75 2.94 -2.52 -2.15
CA MET A 75 1.73 -2.99 -1.51
C MET A 75 1.62 -2.36 -0.13
N ILE A 76 0.47 -1.76 0.16
CA ILE A 76 0.15 -1.21 1.48
C ILE A 76 -1.07 -1.93 2.06
N LYS A 77 -1.22 -1.85 3.38
CA LYS A 77 -2.42 -2.36 4.06
C LYS A 77 -3.30 -1.19 4.44
N ILE A 78 -4.56 -1.22 3.99
CA ILE A 78 -5.53 -0.18 4.31
C ILE A 78 -6.67 -0.81 5.10
N PRO A 79 -7.10 -0.22 6.22
CA PRO A 79 -8.32 -0.63 6.88
C PRO A 79 -9.54 -0.23 6.03
N ILE A 80 -10.31 -1.21 5.58
CA ILE A 80 -11.57 -0.99 4.86
C ILE A 80 -12.72 -1.39 5.76
N ARG A 81 -13.71 -0.51 5.87
CA ARG A 81 -14.96 -0.79 6.57
C ARG A 81 -15.91 -1.48 5.61
N ILE A 82 -16.25 -2.73 5.90
CA ILE A 82 -17.21 -3.52 5.13
C ILE A 82 -18.52 -3.55 5.91
N ASN A 83 -19.59 -3.11 5.26
CA ASN A 83 -20.96 -3.12 5.77
C ASN A 83 -21.79 -4.10 4.95
N ASP A 84 -21.60 -5.40 5.18
CA ASP A 84 -22.34 -6.46 4.48
C ASP A 84 -23.33 -7.13 5.43
N TYR A 85 -24.60 -7.25 5.00
CA TYR A 85 -25.67 -7.97 5.72
C TYR A 85 -25.83 -7.61 7.21
N GLY A 86 -25.66 -6.34 7.56
CA GLY A 86 -25.80 -5.87 8.95
C GLY A 86 -24.59 -6.14 9.85
N VAL A 87 -23.48 -6.66 9.30
CA VAL A 87 -22.21 -6.81 10.02
C VAL A 87 -21.29 -5.66 9.62
N ASP A 88 -20.98 -4.80 10.58
CA ASP A 88 -19.98 -3.75 10.46
C ASP A 88 -18.62 -4.30 10.90
N LYS A 89 -17.70 -4.49 9.96
CA LYS A 89 -16.37 -5.02 10.24
C LYS A 89 -15.30 -4.19 9.54
N THR A 90 -14.29 -3.78 10.29
CA THR A 90 -13.05 -3.25 9.74
C THR A 90 -12.09 -4.41 9.44
N VAL A 91 -11.66 -4.54 8.19
CA VAL A 91 -10.67 -5.53 7.76
C VAL A 91 -9.45 -4.83 7.17
N GLU A 92 -8.25 -5.36 7.40
CA GLU A 92 -7.05 -4.92 6.69
C GLU A 92 -7.04 -5.55 5.31
N GLN A 93 -7.08 -4.72 4.27
CA GLN A 93 -6.95 -5.15 2.89
C GLN A 93 -5.57 -4.79 2.34
N GLU A 94 -4.94 -5.76 1.68
CA GLU A 94 -3.73 -5.55 0.90
C GLU A 94 -4.09 -4.83 -0.41
N CYS A 95 -3.57 -3.62 -0.59
CA CYS A 95 -3.81 -2.75 -1.73
C CYS A 95 -2.51 -2.55 -2.51
N PHE A 96 -2.56 -2.79 -3.82
CA PHE A 96 -1.49 -2.41 -4.74
C PHE A 96 -1.54 -0.91 -5.00
N THR A 97 -0.42 -0.21 -4.85
CA THR A 97 -0.32 1.24 -5.07
C THR A 97 0.74 1.54 -6.12
N ALA A 98 0.42 2.51 -6.98
CA ALA A 98 1.36 3.11 -7.91
C ALA A 98 1.22 4.63 -7.79
N SER A 99 2.28 5.31 -7.38
CA SER A 99 2.29 6.75 -7.14
C SER A 99 3.34 7.41 -8.03
N VAL A 100 2.99 8.57 -8.58
CA VAL A 100 3.88 9.41 -9.39
C VAL A 100 3.99 10.77 -8.71
N PHE A 101 5.21 11.26 -8.57
CA PHE A 101 5.55 12.51 -7.91
C PHE A 101 6.21 13.43 -8.92
N ASP A 102 5.54 14.52 -9.27
CA ASP A 102 6.07 15.60 -10.10
C ASP A 102 6.89 16.52 -9.21
N GLY A 103 8.22 16.49 -9.36
CA GLY A 103 9.13 17.28 -8.55
C GLY A 103 9.24 18.71 -9.08
N HIS A 104 9.33 19.69 -8.19
CA HIS A 104 9.62 21.07 -8.56
C HIS A 104 10.54 21.74 -7.53
N GLY A 105 11.47 22.57 -8.00
CA GLY A 105 12.36 23.33 -7.13
C GLY A 105 13.38 22.47 -6.39
N GLY A 106 13.61 21.24 -6.86
CA GLY A 106 14.47 20.24 -6.23
C GLY A 106 13.79 18.86 -6.16
N ASP A 107 14.60 17.80 -6.10
CA ASP A 107 14.09 16.42 -6.03
C ASP A 107 13.96 15.88 -4.60
N GLU A 108 14.18 16.71 -3.59
CA GLU A 108 14.11 16.36 -2.17
C GLU A 108 12.69 15.99 -1.76
N CYS A 109 11.69 16.78 -2.17
CA CYS A 109 10.29 16.54 -1.83
C CYS A 109 9.76 15.27 -2.51
N SER A 110 9.99 15.12 -3.82
CA SER A 110 9.58 13.93 -4.56
C SER A 110 10.30 12.67 -4.06
N THR A 111 11.57 12.78 -3.66
CA THR A 111 12.32 11.70 -3.01
C THR A 111 11.78 11.37 -1.61
N PHE A 112 11.41 12.37 -0.82
CA PHE A 112 10.80 12.18 0.49
C PHE A 112 9.47 11.43 0.36
N LEU A 113 8.59 11.88 -0.54
CA LEU A 113 7.31 11.22 -0.81
C LEU A 113 7.51 9.79 -1.30
N ARG A 114 8.50 9.57 -2.19
CA ARG A 114 8.88 8.23 -2.65
C ARG A 114 9.26 7.31 -1.50
N ASN A 115 9.99 7.80 -0.52
CA ASN A 115 10.50 6.96 0.56
C ASN A 115 9.49 6.78 1.71
N HIS A 116 8.61 7.75 1.96
CA HIS A 116 7.82 7.81 3.19
C HIS A 116 6.30 7.81 3.00
N LEU A 117 5.75 8.22 1.86
CA LEU A 117 4.30 8.39 1.72
C LEU A 117 3.53 7.09 2.00
N ASN A 118 3.96 5.98 1.41
CA ASN A 118 3.28 4.70 1.58
C ASN A 118 3.32 4.20 3.04
N GLU A 119 4.44 4.42 3.75
CA GLU A 119 4.56 4.10 5.18
C GLU A 119 3.62 4.98 6.02
N GLN A 120 3.54 6.28 5.72
CA GLN A 120 2.63 7.19 6.41
C GLN A 120 1.18 6.80 6.19
N VAL A 121 0.78 6.46 4.95
CA VAL A 121 -0.61 6.04 4.66
C VAL A 121 -0.98 4.76 5.42
N GLU A 122 -0.07 3.78 5.55
CA GLU A 122 -0.34 2.53 6.27
C GLU A 122 -0.38 2.73 7.80
N THR A 123 0.45 3.63 8.33
CA THR A 123 0.59 3.82 9.79
C THR A 123 -0.32 4.90 10.37
N LEU A 124 -0.79 5.83 9.54
CA LEU A 124 -1.65 6.93 9.98
C LEU A 124 -2.98 6.38 10.48
N LYS A 125 -3.30 6.69 11.73
CA LYS A 125 -4.62 6.45 12.32
C LYS A 125 -5.40 7.76 12.31
N PRO A 126 -6.26 8.00 11.32
CA PRO A 126 -6.98 9.26 11.23
C PRO A 126 -7.92 9.40 12.43
N SER A 127 -7.80 10.52 13.15
CA SER A 127 -8.76 10.94 14.16
C SER A 127 -9.44 12.23 13.68
N LYS A 128 -10.70 12.41 14.05
CA LYS A 128 -11.46 13.63 13.69
C LYS A 128 -10.75 14.88 14.22
N GLU A 129 -10.26 14.84 15.45
CA GLU A 129 -9.52 15.93 16.07
C GLU A 129 -8.19 16.21 15.35
N GLY A 130 -7.43 15.15 15.03
CA GLY A 130 -6.16 15.30 14.30
C GLY A 130 -6.36 15.90 12.91
N PHE A 131 -7.42 15.49 12.21
CA PHE A 131 -7.79 16.08 10.93
C PHE A 131 -8.15 17.57 11.05
N MET A 132 -8.97 17.95 12.02
CA MET A 132 -9.34 19.36 12.24
C MET A 132 -8.12 20.20 12.64
N ASN A 133 -7.22 19.66 13.46
CA ASN A 133 -5.96 20.33 13.84
C ASN A 133 -5.06 20.53 12.61
N LEU A 134 -4.93 19.50 11.76
CA LEU A 134 -4.18 19.59 10.50
C LEU A 134 -4.76 20.67 9.58
N LEU A 135 -6.09 20.75 9.47
CA LEU A 135 -6.77 21.76 8.67
C LEU A 135 -6.53 23.17 9.21
N SER A 136 -6.60 23.37 10.52
CA SER A 136 -6.27 24.66 11.16
C SER A 136 -4.83 25.07 10.86
N LYS A 137 -3.88 24.15 11.03
CA LYS A 137 -2.46 24.41 10.74
C LYS A 137 -2.21 24.73 9.27
N TYR A 138 -2.90 24.04 8.36
CA TYR A 138 -2.80 24.33 6.94
C TYR A 138 -3.27 25.77 6.65
N ASN A 139 -4.40 26.17 7.23
CA ASN A 139 -4.94 27.51 7.09
C ASN A 139 -4.01 28.59 7.68
N GLU A 140 -3.41 28.32 8.84
CA GLU A 140 -2.51 29.28 9.50
C GLU A 140 -1.16 29.44 8.80
N ASN A 141 -0.59 28.34 8.27
CA ASN A 141 0.81 28.33 7.80
C ASN A 141 0.94 28.42 6.28
N ILE A 142 -0.10 28.07 5.52
CA ILE A 142 -0.04 28.00 4.05
C ILE A 142 -1.07 28.93 3.41
N GLY A 143 -2.32 28.96 3.88
CA GLY A 143 -3.35 29.85 3.33
C GLY A 143 -4.70 29.76 4.02
#